data_AF-A0A177ZVR8-F1
#
_entry.id   AF-A0A177ZVR8-F1
#
_cell.length_a   1.000
_cell.length_b   1.000
_cell.length_c   1.000
_cell.angle_alpha   90.00
_cell.angle_beta   90.00
_cell.angle_gamma   90.00
#
_symmetry.space_group_name_H-M   'P 1'
#
loop_
_entity.id
_entity.type
_entity.pdbx_description
1 polymer ?
#
loop_
_entity_poly.entity_id
_entity_poly.type
_entity_poly.pdbx_seq_one_letter_code
_entity_poly.pdbx_strand_id
1 'polypeptide(L)'
;MRRWYENRWVAIVWATLRIWLGVQWLEAGWHKLGAFDAGGFLQGALAKAGGEAPVVQGWYAAFLEHIALPNVKIINIVIPAGEILVGLGLIVGALTIPALIAGAFMNLNFLLAGTISTNPILLAVAIVLLFVINGTVYYGVDRF
;
A
#
# COMPACT_ATOMS: atom_id res chain seq x y z
N MET A 1 -23.29 20.31 -10.60
CA MET A 1 -22.38 21.33 -10.06
C MET A 1 -20.97 20.79 -10.11
N ARG A 2 -20.01 21.52 -10.69
CA ARG A 2 -18.59 21.12 -10.74
C ARG A 2 -18.00 21.29 -9.35
N ARG A 3 -17.48 20.23 -8.73
CA ARG A 3 -16.95 20.30 -7.36
C ARG A 3 -15.63 21.10 -7.36
N TRP A 4 -15.29 21.76 -6.26
CA TRP A 4 -14.12 22.65 -6.19
C TRP A 4 -12.79 21.94 -6.51
N TYR A 5 -12.71 20.64 -6.24
CA TYR A 5 -11.56 19.78 -6.51
C TYR A 5 -11.51 19.21 -7.94
N GLU A 6 -12.48 19.53 -8.80
CA GLU A 6 -12.60 19.05 -10.19
C GLU A 6 -12.16 20.13 -11.19
N ASN A 7 -11.04 20.79 -10.90
CA ASN A 7 -10.42 21.75 -11.81
C ASN A 7 -9.00 21.31 -12.20
N ARG A 8 -8.51 21.81 -13.34
CA ARG A 8 -7.23 21.38 -13.93
C ARG A 8 -6.00 21.66 -13.05
N TRP A 9 -6.09 22.62 -12.14
CA TRP A 9 -5.00 23.03 -11.26
C TRP A 9 -4.93 22.14 -10.03
N VAL A 10 -6.09 21.85 -9.42
CA VAL A 10 -6.19 20.92 -8.30
C VAL A 10 -5.85 19.49 -8.74
N ALA A 11 -6.16 19.13 -9.99
CA ALA A 11 -5.69 17.88 -10.59
C ALA A 11 -4.16 17.73 -10.64
N ILE A 12 -3.39 18.83 -10.72
CA ILE A 12 -1.92 18.77 -10.65
C ILE A 12 -1.49 18.32 -9.25
N VAL A 13 -2.13 18.85 -8.20
CA VAL A 13 -1.85 18.46 -6.81
C VAL A 13 -2.11 16.97 -6.61
N TRP A 14 -3.26 16.47 -7.09
CA TRP A 14 -3.59 15.04 -7.01
C TRP A 14 -2.63 14.16 -7.80
N ALA A 15 -2.21 14.59 -9.00
CA ALA A 15 -1.22 13.87 -9.79
C ALA A 15 0.15 13.82 -9.09
N THR A 16 0.60 14.93 -8.49
CA THR A 16 1.85 14.96 -7.73
C THR A 16 1.80 14.02 -6.52
N LEU A 17 0.70 14.03 -5.76
CA LEU A 17 0.52 13.11 -4.63
C LEU A 17 0.45 11.65 -5.08
N ARG A 18 -0.21 11.36 -6.21
CA ARG A 18 -0.25 10.03 -6.82
C ARG A 18 1.14 9.55 -7.19
N ILE A 19 1.93 10.38 -7.88
CA ILE A 19 3.31 10.06 -8.27
C ILE A 19 4.18 9.86 -7.04
N TRP A 20 4.11 10.75 -6.05
CA TRP A 20 4.86 10.61 -4.80
C TRP A 20 4.52 9.30 -4.08
N LEU A 21 3.23 8.96 -3.93
CA LEU A 21 2.80 7.69 -3.36
C LEU A 21 3.36 6.50 -4.17
N GLY A 22 3.34 6.60 -5.50
CA GLY A 22 3.94 5.60 -6.38
C GLY A 22 5.44 5.43 -6.20
N VAL A 23 6.19 6.53 -6.01
CA VAL A 23 7.63 6.49 -5.71
C VAL A 23 7.89 5.75 -4.39
N GLN A 24 7.11 6.02 -3.34
CA GLN A 24 7.26 5.32 -2.06
C GLN A 24 7.09 3.80 -2.20
N TRP A 25 6.11 3.36 -3.01
CA TRP A 25 5.90 1.94 -3.30
C TRP A 25 7.01 1.34 -4.14
N LEU A 26 7.46 2.06 -5.17
CA LEU A 26 8.52 1.60 -6.06
C LEU A 26 9.83 1.44 -5.29
N GLU A 27 10.21 2.41 -4.46
CA GLU A 27 11.38 2.35 -3.60
C GLU A 27 11.30 1.17 -2.62
N ALA A 28 10.16 1.01 -1.94
CA ALA A 28 9.95 -0.10 -0.99
C ALA A 28 10.11 -1.47 -1.66
N GLY A 29 9.49 -1.66 -2.82
CA GLY A 29 9.59 -2.91 -3.57
C GLY A 29 10.98 -3.14 -4.17
N TRP A 30 11.63 -2.08 -4.65
CA TRP A 30 12.98 -2.15 -5.22
C TRP A 30 14.01 -2.63 -4.21
N HIS A 31 13.96 -2.12 -2.98
CA HIS A 31 14.84 -2.56 -1.89
C HIS A 31 14.60 -4.01 -1.45
N LYS A 32 13.49 -4.62 -1.87
CA LYS A 32 13.16 -6.01 -1.58
C LYS A 32 13.48 -6.96 -2.73
N LEU A 33 14.01 -6.47 -3.84
CA LEU A 33 14.49 -7.33 -4.92
C LEU A 33 15.72 -8.12 -4.46
N GLY A 34 15.66 -9.44 -4.58
CA GLY A 34 16.73 -10.36 -4.19
C GLY A 34 16.42 -11.13 -2.92
N ALA A 35 17.02 -10.75 -1.79
CA ALA A 35 17.03 -11.53 -0.55
C ALA A 35 15.92 -11.15 0.46
N PHE A 36 14.78 -10.63 0.00
CA PHE A 36 13.67 -10.30 0.89
C PHE A 36 13.09 -11.56 1.55
N ASP A 37 12.91 -11.49 2.87
CA ASP A 37 12.24 -12.52 3.65
C ASP A 37 11.27 -11.90 4.66
N ALA A 38 9.98 -12.21 4.49
CA ALA A 38 8.92 -11.81 5.39
C ALA A 38 8.84 -12.69 6.65
N GLY A 39 9.57 -13.82 6.74
CA GLY A 39 9.50 -14.75 7.87
C GLY A 39 9.73 -14.07 9.22
N GLY A 40 10.83 -13.31 9.34
CA GLY A 40 11.13 -12.55 10.55
C GLY A 40 10.09 -11.47 10.86
N PHE A 41 9.55 -10.81 9.83
CA PHE A 41 8.48 -9.82 9.97
C PHE A 41 7.19 -10.46 10.54
N LEU A 42 6.77 -11.61 9.99
CA LEU A 42 5.57 -12.32 10.41
C LEU A 42 5.70 -12.86 11.83
N GLN A 43 6.85 -13.43 12.20
CA GLN A 43 7.12 -13.88 13.57
C GLN A 43 7.11 -12.69 14.56
N GLY A 44 7.70 -11.56 14.17
CA GLY A 44 7.66 -10.33 14.98
C GLY A 44 6.24 -9.81 15.18
N ALA A 45 5.37 -9.92 14.17
CA ALA A 45 3.96 -9.55 14.28
C ALA A 45 3.19 -10.50 15.23
N LEU A 46 3.47 -11.81 15.19
CA LEU A 46 2.88 -12.77 16.13
C LEU A 46 3.31 -12.51 17.58
N ALA A 47 4.58 -12.16 17.81
CA ALA A 47 5.06 -11.80 19.14
C ALA A 47 4.31 -10.58 19.73
N LYS A 48 3.89 -9.64 18.87
CA LYS A 48 3.08 -8.47 19.25
C LYS A 48 1.61 -8.78 19.54
N ALA A 49 1.16 -10.02 19.33
CA ALA A 49 -0.20 -10.46 19.67
C ALA A 49 -0.31 -11.01 21.10
N GLY A 50 0.81 -11.23 21.79
CA GLY A 50 0.85 -11.66 23.19
C GLY A 50 1.15 -10.53 24.18
N GLY A 51 1.14 -10.84 25.47
CA GLY A 51 1.45 -9.91 26.56
C GLY A 51 0.24 -9.14 27.11
N GLU A 52 0.50 -8.24 28.06
CA GLU A 52 -0.55 -7.47 28.77
C GLU A 52 -1.23 -6.41 27.89
N ALA A 53 -0.57 -5.94 26.82
CA ALA A 53 -1.08 -4.94 25.89
C ALA A 53 -0.81 -5.36 24.43
N PRO A 54 -1.58 -6.31 23.88
CA PRO A 54 -1.35 -6.81 22.53
C PRO A 54 -1.64 -5.72 21.49
N VAL A 55 -0.67 -5.51 20.59
CA VAL A 55 -0.78 -4.55 19.48
C VAL A 55 -1.43 -5.21 18.27
N VAL A 56 -1.14 -6.49 18.04
CA VAL A 56 -1.74 -7.28 16.95
C VAL A 56 -2.97 -8.01 17.48
N GLN A 57 -4.08 -7.87 16.78
CA GLN A 57 -5.34 -8.49 17.18
C GLN A 57 -5.29 -10.02 17.00
N GLY A 58 -5.88 -10.77 17.92
CA GLY A 58 -5.81 -12.23 17.94
C GLY A 58 -6.31 -12.91 16.66
N TRP A 59 -7.36 -12.37 16.02
CA TRP A 59 -7.85 -12.88 14.74
C TRP A 59 -6.83 -12.70 13.60
N TYR A 60 -6.09 -11.59 13.62
CA TYR A 60 -5.07 -11.32 12.61
C TYR A 60 -3.83 -12.17 12.88
N ALA A 61 -3.45 -12.35 14.15
CA ALA A 61 -2.41 -13.30 14.54
C ALA A 61 -2.73 -14.72 14.06
N ALA A 62 -3.97 -15.19 14.21
CA ALA A 62 -4.40 -16.49 13.69
C ALA A 62 -4.24 -16.59 12.17
N PHE A 63 -4.59 -15.54 11.42
CA PHE A 63 -4.31 -15.47 9.98
C PHE A 63 -2.80 -15.54 9.66
N LEU A 64 -1.98 -14.80 10.40
CA LEU A 64 -0.54 -14.80 10.20
C LEU A 64 0.07 -16.17 10.46
N GLU A 65 -0.38 -16.85 11.52
CA GLU A 65 0.12 -18.17 11.92
C GLU A 65 -0.32 -19.29 10.98
N HIS A 66 -1.60 -19.33 10.59
CA HIS A 66 -2.17 -20.45 9.86
C HIS A 66 -2.16 -20.28 8.34
N ILE A 67 -2.03 -19.04 7.85
CA ILE A 67 -2.07 -18.74 6.40
C ILE A 67 -0.77 -18.07 5.96
N ALA A 68 -0.36 -16.97 6.60
CA ALA A 68 0.76 -16.20 6.08
C ALA A 68 2.11 -16.93 6.24
N LEU A 69 2.42 -17.43 7.43
CA LEU A 69 3.68 -18.14 7.72
C LEU A 69 3.87 -19.40 6.86
N PRO A 70 2.88 -20.31 6.74
CA PRO A 70 3.01 -21.49 5.87
C PRO A 70 3.25 -21.13 4.40
N ASN A 71 2.75 -19.97 3.95
CA ASN A 71 2.87 -19.49 2.58
C ASN A 71 3.94 -18.41 2.40
N VAL A 72 4.88 -18.26 3.33
CA VAL A 72 5.88 -17.18 3.33
C VAL A 72 6.69 -17.10 2.04
N LYS A 73 6.99 -18.24 1.40
CA LYS A 73 7.70 -18.27 0.11
C LYS A 73 6.95 -17.55 -1.01
N ILE A 74 5.63 -17.66 -1.04
CA ILE A 74 4.78 -16.95 -2.01
C ILE A 74 4.75 -15.46 -1.64
N ILE A 75 4.60 -15.14 -0.35
CA ILE A 75 4.59 -13.77 0.16
C ILE A 75 5.89 -13.03 -0.18
N ASN A 76 7.03 -13.70 -0.08
CA ASN A 76 8.35 -13.15 -0.41
C ASN A 76 8.48 -12.74 -1.89
N ILE A 77 7.62 -13.25 -2.77
CA ILE A 77 7.57 -12.88 -4.19
C ILE A 77 6.46 -11.86 -4.43
N VAL A 78 5.25 -12.15 -3.92
CA VAL A 78 4.05 -11.37 -4.21
C VAL A 78 4.12 -9.97 -3.60
N ILE A 79 4.67 -9.81 -2.38
CA ILE A 79 4.78 -8.48 -1.77
C ILE A 79 5.71 -7.59 -2.61
N PRO A 80 6.99 -7.91 -2.84
CA PRO A 80 7.87 -7.01 -3.60
C PRO A 80 7.35 -6.74 -5.03
N ALA A 81 6.80 -7.76 -5.70
CA ALA A 81 6.20 -7.60 -7.02
C ALA A 81 4.99 -6.64 -6.98
N GLY A 82 4.10 -6.83 -6.00
CA GLY A 82 2.95 -5.96 -5.78
C GLY A 82 3.36 -4.51 -5.51
N GLU A 83 4.37 -4.30 -4.68
CA GLU A 83 4.89 -2.95 -4.37
C GLU A 83 5.44 -2.25 -5.61
N ILE A 84 6.22 -2.95 -6.44
CA ILE A 84 6.74 -2.39 -7.70
C ILE A 84 5.60 -2.09 -8.67
N LEU A 85 4.66 -3.02 -8.87
CA LEU A 85 3.54 -2.84 -9.80
C LEU A 85 2.62 -1.70 -9.37
N VAL A 86 2.32 -1.57 -8.07
CA VAL A 86 1.59 -0.44 -7.52
C VAL A 86 2.36 0.86 -7.76
N GLY A 87 3.67 0.86 -7.48
CA GLY A 87 4.51 2.03 -7.68
C GLY A 87 4.50 2.53 -9.13
N LEU A 88 4.73 1.61 -10.08
CA LEU A 88 4.70 1.92 -11.51
C LEU A 88 3.32 2.38 -11.98
N GLY A 89 2.25 1.69 -11.57
CA GLY A 89 0.87 2.05 -11.92
C GLY A 89 0.49 3.45 -11.45
N LEU A 90 0.91 3.83 -10.24
CA LEU A 90 0.67 5.16 -9.69
C LEU A 90 1.56 6.25 -10.31
N ILE A 91 2.83 5.96 -10.62
CA ILE A 91 3.71 6.95 -11.26
C ILE A 91 3.20 7.27 -12.67
N VAL A 92 3.03 6.24 -13.49
CA VAL A 92 2.55 6.37 -14.87
C VAL A 92 1.10 6.88 -14.90
N GLY A 93 0.31 6.53 -13.88
CA GLY A 93 -1.12 6.76 -13.89
C GLY A 93 -1.81 5.83 -14.87
N ALA A 94 -1.43 4.55 -14.85
CA ALA A 94 -2.07 3.47 -15.60
C ALA A 94 -2.53 2.42 -14.58
N LEU A 95 -3.80 2.01 -14.65
CA LEU A 95 -4.44 1.17 -13.62
C LEU A 95 -4.41 1.85 -12.24
N THR A 96 -4.60 3.17 -12.18
CA THR A 96 -4.53 3.95 -10.93
C THR A 96 -5.48 3.41 -9.85
N ILE A 97 -6.73 3.08 -10.19
CA ILE A 97 -7.71 2.59 -9.20
C ILE A 97 -7.25 1.25 -8.60
N PRO A 98 -6.95 0.20 -9.40
CA PRO A 98 -6.37 -1.04 -8.88
C PRO A 98 -5.12 -0.81 -8.04
N ALA A 99 -4.20 0.05 -8.48
CA ALA A 99 -2.95 0.33 -7.77
C ALA A 99 -3.20 1.00 -6.40
N LEU A 100 -4.11 1.97 -6.33
CA LEU A 100 -4.50 2.62 -5.07
C LEU A 100 -5.15 1.63 -4.11
N ILE A 101 -6.03 0.75 -4.61
CA ILE A 101 -6.70 -0.27 -3.79
C ILE A 101 -5.69 -1.29 -3.26
N ALA A 102 -4.80 -1.79 -4.12
CA ALA A 102 -3.77 -2.74 -3.72
C ALA A 102 -2.79 -2.13 -2.71
N GLY A 103 -2.35 -0.89 -2.93
CA GLY A 103 -1.51 -0.16 -1.99
C GLY A 103 -2.22 0.10 -0.65
N ALA A 104 -3.49 0.51 -0.67
CA ALA A 104 -4.27 0.67 0.55
C ALA A 104 -4.41 -0.65 1.32
N PHE A 105 -4.67 -1.75 0.61
CA PHE A 105 -4.77 -3.09 1.20
C PHE A 105 -3.44 -3.53 1.83
N MET A 106 -2.30 -3.33 1.16
CA MET A 106 -0.99 -3.67 1.72
C MET A 106 -0.67 -2.83 2.97
N ASN A 107 -0.88 -1.51 2.94
CA ASN A 107 -0.70 -0.66 4.13
C ASN A 107 -1.59 -1.10 5.29
N LEU A 108 -2.85 -1.44 5.03
CA LEU A 108 -3.76 -1.94 6.06
C LEU A 108 -3.22 -3.23 6.69
N ASN A 109 -2.72 -4.18 5.89
CA ASN A 109 -2.09 -5.39 6.42
C ASN A 109 -0.85 -5.09 7.26
N PHE A 110 0.02 -4.16 6.83
CA PHE A 110 1.19 -3.76 7.62
C PHE A 110 0.81 -3.12 8.97
N LEU A 111 -0.26 -2.32 8.99
CA LEU A 111 -0.82 -1.75 10.22
C LEU A 111 -1.40 -2.82 11.14
N LEU A 112 -2.16 -3.77 10.59
CA LEU A 112 -2.71 -4.91 11.35
C LEU A 112 -1.61 -5.82 11.91
N ALA A 113 -0.47 -5.91 11.23
CA ALA A 113 0.75 -6.57 11.72
C ALA A 113 1.54 -5.73 12.75
N GLY A 114 1.02 -4.56 13.15
CA GLY A 114 1.63 -3.70 14.17
C GLY A 114 2.81 -2.88 13.66
N THR A 115 2.84 -2.52 12.38
CA THR A 115 3.88 -1.67 11.78
C THR A 115 3.31 -0.29 11.47
N ILE A 116 3.53 0.65 12.39
CA ILE A 116 2.99 2.01 12.28
C ILE A 116 3.82 2.81 11.28
N SER A 117 5.01 3.33 11.65
CA SER A 117 5.90 4.10 10.75
C SER A 117 5.13 4.98 9.74
N THR A 118 5.45 4.92 8.45
CA THR A 118 4.81 5.70 7.36
C THR A 118 3.47 5.14 6.88
N ASN A 119 3.09 3.91 7.26
CA ASN A 119 1.92 3.22 6.71
C ASN A 119 0.57 3.98 6.87
N PRO A 120 0.27 4.64 8.01
CA PRO A 120 -0.98 5.40 8.15
C PRO A 120 -1.08 6.55 7.15
N ILE A 121 0.05 7.20 6.86
CA ILE A 121 0.10 8.34 5.94
C ILE A 121 -0.15 7.85 4.51
N LEU A 122 0.54 6.78 4.10
CA LEU A 122 0.38 6.21 2.76
C LEU A 122 -1.05 5.68 2.54
N LEU A 123 -1.65 5.03 3.55
CA LEU A 123 -3.04 4.60 3.51
C LEU A 123 -4.01 5.78 3.38
N ALA A 124 -3.83 6.82 4.20
CA ALA A 124 -4.68 8.00 4.14
C ALA A 124 -4.63 8.69 2.78
N VAL A 125 -3.42 8.85 2.21
CA VAL A 125 -3.26 9.43 0.87
C VAL A 125 -3.90 8.55 -0.18
N ALA A 126 -3.73 7.23 -0.13
CA ALA A 126 -4.37 6.31 -1.06
C ALA A 126 -5.91 6.43 -1.03
N ILE A 127 -6.50 6.49 0.16
CA ILE A 127 -7.95 6.66 0.35
C ILE A 127 -8.41 8.01 -0.18
N VAL A 128 -7.72 9.10 0.15
CA VAL A 128 -8.07 10.45 -0.36
C VAL A 128 -8.05 10.46 -1.88
N LEU A 129 -7.00 9.91 -2.51
CA LEU A 129 -6.88 9.84 -3.97
C LEU A 129 -7.97 8.99 -4.63
N LEU A 130 -8.49 7.97 -3.94
CA LEU A 130 -9.67 7.21 -4.38
C LEU A 130 -10.95 8.06 -4.32
N PHE A 131 -11.13 8.89 -3.29
CA PHE A 131 -12.29 9.78 -3.20
C PHE A 131 -12.28 10.89 -4.25
N VAL A 132 -11.11 11.38 -4.65
CA VAL A 132 -10.95 12.42 -5.68
C VAL A 132 -10.51 11.85 -7.02
N ILE A 133 -10.94 10.63 -7.35
CA ILE A 133 -10.40 9.86 -8.48
C ILE A 133 -10.40 10.61 -9.82
N ASN A 134 -11.44 11.41 -10.11
CA ASN A 134 -11.54 12.20 -11.33
C ASN A 134 -10.36 13.17 -11.50
N GLY A 135 -9.84 13.72 -10.40
CA GLY A 135 -8.64 14.56 -10.40
C GLY A 135 -7.36 13.75 -10.42
N THR A 136 -7.31 12.64 -9.68
CA THR A 136 -6.17 11.72 -9.60
C THR A 136 -5.78 11.13 -10.96
N VAL A 137 -6.76 10.76 -11.80
CA VAL A 137 -6.52 10.18 -13.14
C VAL A 137 -6.39 11.24 -14.24
N TYR A 138 -6.67 12.51 -13.94
CA TYR A 138 -6.74 13.57 -14.94
C TYR A 138 -5.43 13.76 -15.72
N TYR A 139 -4.29 13.64 -15.02
CA TYR A 139 -2.94 13.61 -15.60
C TYR A 139 -2.34 12.20 -15.43
N GLY A 140 -2.93 11.22 -16.08
CA GLY A 140 -2.46 9.84 -16.14
C GLY A 140 -2.77 9.23 -17.50
N VAL A 141 -2.12 8.11 -17.80
CA VAL A 141 -2.42 7.31 -18.98
C VAL A 141 -3.87 6.79 -18.97
N ASP A 142 -4.45 6.56 -17.79
CA ASP A 142 -5.86 6.13 -17.58
C ASP A 142 -6.91 7.01 -18.26
N ARG A 143 -6.52 8.21 -18.71
CA ARG A 143 -7.41 9.15 -19.38
C ARG A 143 -7.55 8.92 -20.90
N PHE A 144 -6.56 8.30 -21.52
CA PHE A 144 -6.50 8.12 -22.97
C PHE A 144 -7.02 6.74 -23.35
#